data_AF-A0A0D0JUR7-F1
#
_entry.id   AF-A0A0D0JUR7-F1
#
_cell.length_a   1.000
_cell.length_b   1.000
_cell.length_c   1.000
_cell.angle_alpha   90.00
_cell.angle_beta   90.00
_cell.angle_gamma   90.00
#
_symmetry.space_group_name_H-M   'P 1'
#
loop_
_entity.id
_entity.type
_entity.pdbx_description
1 polymer ?
#
loop_
_entity_poly.entity_id
_entity_poly.type
_entity_poly.pdbx_seq_one_letter_code
_entity_poly.pdbx_strand_id
1 'polypeptide(L)'
;MTEPRSRIVRFPRRHSPIPKNYVPPRDAQGDAELRAGMLTDLFDELISKKGEYPEGLQVLAASLFGKDLLDEMVVLYRQALSEARGDDDPE
;
A
#
# COMPACT_ATOMS: atom_id res chain seq x y z
N MET A 1 -63.91 5.84 7.96
CA MET A 1 -62.75 4.94 7.84
C MET A 1 -61.89 5.49 6.71
N THR A 2 -60.70 5.97 7.02
CA THR A 2 -59.87 6.76 6.11
C THR A 2 -58.61 5.95 5.80
N GLU A 3 -58.46 5.48 4.57
CA GLU A 3 -57.30 4.68 4.17
C GLU A 3 -56.01 5.53 4.16
N PRO A 4 -54.88 5.01 4.67
CA PRO A 4 -53.60 5.70 4.56
C PRO A 4 -53.04 5.53 3.14
N ARG A 5 -52.98 6.63 2.38
CA ARG A 5 -52.25 6.69 1.11
C ARG A 5 -50.75 6.51 1.38
N SER A 6 -50.24 5.30 1.16
CA SER A 6 -48.81 5.01 1.25
C SER A 6 -48.06 5.75 0.15
N ARG A 7 -47.33 6.80 0.54
CA ARG A 7 -46.45 7.55 -0.37
C ARG A 7 -45.14 6.77 -0.51
N ILE A 8 -45.11 5.82 -1.45
CA ILE A 8 -43.89 5.10 -1.79
C ILE A 8 -42.90 6.09 -2.38
N VAL A 9 -41.88 6.46 -1.61
CA VAL A 9 -40.75 7.25 -2.10
C VAL A 9 -39.92 6.32 -2.99
N ARG A 10 -39.83 6.61 -4.29
CA ARG A 10 -38.91 5.87 -5.18
C ARG A 10 -37.49 6.08 -4.66
N PHE A 11 -36.80 4.98 -4.35
CA PHE A 11 -35.37 5.04 -4.10
C PHE A 11 -34.66 5.70 -5.29
N PRO A 12 -33.71 6.62 -5.05
CA PRO A 12 -32.91 7.21 -6.12
C PRO A 12 -32.30 6.09 -6.97
N ARG A 13 -32.51 6.15 -8.29
CA ARG A 13 -31.86 5.23 -9.21
C ARG A 13 -30.35 5.37 -8.98
N ARG A 14 -29.71 4.26 -8.57
CA ARG A 14 -28.25 4.21 -8.53
C ARG A 14 -27.76 4.51 -9.94
N HIS A 15 -27.06 5.63 -10.12
CA HIS A 15 -26.27 5.83 -11.32
C HIS A 15 -25.26 4.69 -11.41
N SER A 16 -24.98 4.26 -12.64
CA SER A 16 -24.11 3.16 -13.07
C SER A 16 -22.86 2.94 -12.20
N PRO A 17 -22.29 1.71 -12.19
CA PRO A 17 -21.11 1.39 -11.37
C PRO A 17 -20.05 2.48 -11.51
N ILE A 18 -19.52 2.92 -10.36
CA ILE A 18 -18.43 3.88 -10.27
C ILE A 18 -17.39 3.46 -11.32
N PRO A 19 -17.07 4.30 -12.32
CA PRO A 19 -16.03 3.96 -13.27
C PRO A 19 -14.80 3.59 -12.45
N LYS A 20 -14.22 2.40 -12.70
CA LYS A 20 -12.96 2.01 -12.07
C LYS A 20 -12.04 3.20 -12.24
N ASN A 21 -11.68 3.86 -11.14
CA ASN A 21 -10.76 4.98 -11.17
C ASN A 21 -9.56 4.49 -11.98
N TYR A 22 -9.25 5.18 -13.07
CA TYR A 22 -8.02 4.98 -13.80
C TYR A 22 -6.90 5.32 -12.82
N VAL A 23 -6.42 4.29 -12.12
CA VAL A 23 -5.19 4.39 -11.35
C VAL A 23 -4.11 4.23 -12.40
N PRO A 24 -3.30 5.28 -12.68
CA PRO A 24 -2.19 5.13 -13.59
C PRO A 24 -1.32 3.95 -13.14
N PRO A 25 -0.71 3.18 -14.06
CA PRO A 25 0.15 2.07 -13.71
C PRO A 25 1.21 2.60 -12.75
N ARG A 26 1.15 2.11 -11.52
CA ARG A 26 2.06 2.52 -10.46
C ARG A 26 3.28 1.64 -10.63
N ASP A 27 4.46 2.22 -10.78
CA ASP A 27 5.71 1.46 -10.93
C ASP A 27 6.02 0.73 -9.61
N ALA A 28 5.45 -0.47 -9.47
CA ALA A 28 5.56 -1.25 -8.25
C ALA A 28 7.01 -1.70 -7.99
N GLN A 29 7.80 -1.89 -9.05
CA GLN A 29 9.22 -2.18 -8.91
C GLN A 29 9.98 -0.95 -8.38
N GLY A 30 9.79 0.22 -8.99
CA GLY A 30 10.41 1.46 -8.53
C GLY A 30 10.02 1.82 -7.10
N ASP A 31 8.74 1.62 -6.74
CA ASP A 31 8.26 1.82 -5.37
C ASP A 31 8.90 0.83 -4.36
N ALA A 32 9.26 -0.39 -4.79
CA ALA A 32 9.95 -1.37 -3.96
C ALA A 32 11.44 -1.01 -3.78
N GLU A 33 12.10 -0.56 -4.86
CA GLU A 33 13.49 -0.10 -4.84
C GLU A 33 13.67 1.11 -3.92
N LEU A 34 12.71 2.04 -3.92
CA LEU A 34 12.69 3.18 -3.00
C LEU A 34 12.69 2.73 -1.53
N ARG A 35 11.82 1.77 -1.18
CA ARG A 35 11.72 1.24 0.19
C ARG A 35 12.98 0.48 0.62
N ALA A 36 13.63 -0.21 -0.31
CA ALA A 36 14.93 -0.83 -0.07
C ALA A 36 15.97 0.22 0.32
N GLY A 37 16.01 1.35 -0.40
CA GLY A 37 16.88 2.47 -0.09
C GLY A 37 16.63 3.04 1.31
N MET A 38 15.36 3.28 1.67
CA MET A 38 15.00 3.76 3.01
C MET A 38 15.43 2.80 4.12
N LEU A 39 15.32 1.50 3.89
CA LEU A 39 15.74 0.46 4.83
C LEU A 39 17.28 0.42 4.97
N THR A 40 18.02 0.63 3.88
CA THR A 40 19.48 0.80 3.91
C THR A 40 19.88 2.04 4.72
N ASP A 41 19.28 3.19 4.44
CA ASP A 41 19.58 4.45 5.14
C ASP A 41 19.33 4.32 6.66
N LEU A 42 18.23 3.66 7.04
CA LEU A 42 17.89 3.37 8.44
C LEU A 42 18.97 2.52 9.14
N PHE A 43 19.48 1.49 8.46
CA PHE A 43 20.53 0.64 9.02
C PHE A 43 21.88 1.36 9.08
N ASP A 44 22.21 2.18 8.08
CA ASP A 44 23.41 3.00 8.08
C ASP A 44 23.38 4.02 9.23
N GLU A 45 22.23 4.63 9.51
CA GLU A 45 22.05 5.52 10.65
C GLU A 45 22.30 4.80 11.99
N LEU A 46 21.77 3.58 12.16
CA LEU A 46 22.02 2.76 13.35
C LEU A 46 23.49 2.42 13.51
N ILE A 47 24.16 2.04 12.42
CA ILE A 47 25.58 1.69 12.43
C ILE A 47 26.41 2.92 12.80
N SER A 48 26.08 4.09 12.24
CA SER A 48 26.78 5.35 12.53
C SER A 48 26.60 5.81 13.98
N LYS A 49 25.45 5.53 14.61
CA LYS A 49 25.13 5.95 15.99
C LYS A 49 25.50 4.92 17.06
N LYS A 50 26.19 3.85 16.66
CA LYS A 50 26.62 2.77 17.56
C LYS A 50 27.55 3.33 18.64
N GLY A 51 27.07 3.39 19.88
CA GLY A 51 27.78 3.90 21.05
C GLY A 51 27.32 5.27 21.57
N GLU A 52 26.41 5.98 20.89
CA GLU A 52 25.94 7.32 21.29
C GLU A 52 24.67 7.32 22.15
N TYR A 53 23.89 6.23 22.13
CA TYR A 53 22.56 6.16 22.75
C TYR A 53 22.32 4.80 23.44
N PRO A 54 21.29 4.67 24.30
CA PRO A 54 20.86 3.38 24.81
C PRO A 54 20.42 2.48 23.64
N GLU A 55 21.29 1.56 23.26
CA GLU A 55 21.17 0.74 22.05
C GLU A 55 19.82 0.03 21.94
N GLY A 56 19.22 -0.36 23.07
CA GLY A 56 17.96 -1.11 23.09
C GLY A 56 16.76 -0.39 22.45
N LEU A 57 16.57 0.91 22.69
CA LEU A 57 15.39 1.61 22.17
C LEU A 57 15.54 1.93 20.68
N GLN A 58 16.75 2.32 20.24
CA GLN A 58 17.02 2.59 18.83
C GLN A 58 16.98 1.32 17.98
N VAL A 59 17.58 0.24 18.45
CA VAL A 59 17.50 -1.06 17.78
C VAL A 59 16.06 -1.55 17.70
N LEU A 60 15.26 -1.38 18.76
CA LEU A 60 13.84 -1.73 18.73
C LEU A 60 13.08 -0.89 17.69
N ALA A 61 13.25 0.44 17.70
CA ALA A 61 12.58 1.31 16.75
C ALA A 61 12.93 0.96 15.30
N ALA A 62 14.22 0.80 15.00
CA ALA A 62 14.67 0.43 13.67
C ALA A 62 14.23 -0.98 13.25
N SER A 63 14.13 -1.94 14.18
CA SER A 63 13.58 -3.25 13.87
C SER A 63 12.10 -3.19 13.47
N LEU A 64 11.32 -2.31 14.09
CA LEU A 64 9.92 -2.09 13.75
C LEU A 64 9.78 -1.42 12.38
N PHE A 65 10.53 -0.33 12.14
CA PHE A 65 10.53 0.35 10.85
C PHE A 65 11.05 -0.54 9.72
N GLY A 66 12.13 -1.28 9.96
CA GLY A 66 12.69 -2.20 8.98
C GLY A 66 11.72 -3.33 8.63
N LYS A 67 10.96 -3.84 9.61
CA LYS A 67 9.92 -4.83 9.36
C LYS A 67 8.80 -4.28 8.47
N ASP A 68 8.31 -3.07 8.78
CA ASP A 68 7.23 -2.43 8.03
C ASP A 68 7.64 -2.17 6.57
N LEU A 69 8.83 -1.60 6.35
CA LEU A 69 9.39 -1.38 5.01
C LEU A 69 9.56 -2.69 4.23
N LEU A 70 10.03 -3.76 4.88
CA LEU A 70 10.17 -5.08 4.25
C LEU A 70 8.82 -5.66 3.85
N ASP A 71 7.80 -5.57 4.70
CA ASP A 71 6.45 -6.04 4.41
C ASP A 71 5.86 -5.28 3.20
N GLU A 72 6.07 -3.95 3.13
CA GLU A 72 5.66 -3.15 1.97
C GLU A 72 6.40 -3.55 0.68
N MET A 73 7.71 -3.78 0.74
CA MET A 73 8.49 -4.26 -0.41
C MET A 73 7.98 -5.61 -0.94
N VAL A 74 7.62 -6.55 -0.07
CA VAL A 74 7.10 -7.86 -0.48
C VAL A 74 5.79 -7.72 -1.26
N VAL A 75 4.90 -6.81 -0.82
CA VAL A 75 3.64 -6.55 -1.53
C VAL A 75 3.92 -5.97 -2.91
N LEU A 76 4.81 -4.98 -2.99
CA LEU A 76 5.15 -4.31 -4.24
C LEU A 76 5.84 -5.23 -5.23
N TYR A 77 6.76 -6.11 -4.79
CA TYR A 77 7.35 -7.11 -5.67
C TYR A 77 6.33 -8.12 -6.17
N ARG A 78 5.39 -8.57 -5.34
CA ARG A 78 4.30 -9.45 -5.81
C ARG A 78 3.42 -8.76 -6.84
N GLN A 79 3.17 -7.47 -6.66
CA GLN A 79 2.43 -6.66 -7.62
C GLN A 79 3.21 -6.54 -8.94
N ALA A 80 4.49 -6.16 -8.90
CA ALA A 80 5.34 -6.07 -10.09
C ALA A 80 5.41 -7.40 -10.85
N LEU A 81 5.52 -8.53 -10.14
CA LEU A 81 5.50 -9.87 -10.75
C LEU A 81 4.14 -10.23 -11.37
N SER A 82 3.04 -9.71 -10.81
CA SER A 82 1.70 -9.95 -11.33
C SER A 82 1.43 -9.09 -12.57
N GLU A 83 1.92 -7.84 -12.57
CA GLU A 83 1.88 -6.93 -13.71
C GLU A 83 2.69 -7.50 -14.88
N ALA A 84 3.94 -7.92 -14.65
CA ALA A 84 4.78 -8.53 -15.66
C ALA A 84 4.15 -9.79 -16.30
N ARG A 85 3.37 -10.58 -15.53
CA ARG A 85 2.67 -11.76 -16.04
C ARG A 85 1.35 -11.44 -16.75
N GLY A 86 0.71 -10.32 -16.41
CA GLY A 86 -0.52 -9.87 -17.06
C GLY A 86 -0.27 -9.30 -18.45
N ASP A 87 0.93 -8.78 -18.69
CA ASP A 87 1.37 -8.29 -20.01
C ASP A 87 1.73 -9.44 -20.98
N ASP A 88 1.90 -10.67 -20.49
CA ASP A 88 2.23 -11.87 -21.27
C ASP A 88 1.01 -12.62 -21.85
N ASP A 89 -0.22 -12.13 -21.67
CA ASP A 89 -1.44 -12.73 -22.24
C ASP A 89 -1.89 -11.96 -23.50
N PRO A 90 -1.48 -12.37 -24.72
CA PRO A 90 -1.96 -11.76 -25.94
C PRO A 90 -3.38 -12.27 -26.26
N GLU A 91 -4.38 -11.40 -26.19
CA GLU A 91 -5.64 -11.57 -26.95
C GLU A 91 -5.43 -11.31 -28.45
#